data_AF-A0A0P1AKC6-F1
#
_entry.id   AF-A0A0P1AKC6-F1
#
_cell.length_a   1.000
_cell.length_b   1.000
_cell.length_c   1.000
_cell.angle_alpha   90.00
_cell.angle_beta   90.00
_cell.angle_gamma   90.00
#
_symmetry.space_group_name_H-M   'P 1'
#
loop_
_entity.id
_entity.type
_entity.pdbx_description
1 polymer ?
#
loop_
_entity_poly.entity_id
_entity_poly.type
_entity_poly.pdbx_seq_one_letter_code
_entity_poly.pdbx_strand_id
1 'polypeptide(L)'
;MPILLLPPYLYEAMNRKNIMPKAKYPKLATELVILTLCLWGAMPSAVALFPQMGTISADNVEEEFRSRVDCHGQPIRHFLYNKGI
;
A
#
# COMPACT_ATOMS: atom_id res chain seq x y z
N MET A 1 -2.98 3.78 -6.15
CA MET A 1 -2.79 4.50 -7.42
C MET A 1 -2.34 5.98 -7.33
N PRO A 2 -2.48 6.76 -6.24
CA PRO A 2 -2.14 8.19 -6.29
C PRO A 2 -0.64 8.48 -6.37
N ILE A 3 0.23 7.50 -6.10
CA ILE A 3 1.68 7.76 -5.99
C ILE A 3 2.36 8.04 -7.33
N LEU A 4 1.78 7.58 -8.44
CA LEU A 4 2.32 7.84 -9.79
C LEU A 4 2.08 9.29 -10.23
N LEU A 5 1.14 9.99 -9.60
CA LEU A 5 0.88 11.40 -9.86
C LEU A 5 1.79 12.33 -9.04
N LEU A 6 2.42 11.82 -7.98
CA LEU A 6 3.23 12.64 -7.08
C LEU A 6 4.50 13.19 -7.76
N PRO A 7 5.28 12.41 -8.53
CA PRO A 7 6.42 12.94 -9.29
C PRO A 7 6.06 14.06 -10.29
N PRO A 8 5.06 13.92 -11.20
CA PRO A 8 4.74 14.98 -12.15
C PRO A 8 4.28 16.28 -11.47
N TYR A 9 3.52 16.20 -10.36
CA TYR A 9 3.15 17.39 -9.60
C TYR A 9 4.35 18.08 -8.96
N LEU A 10 5.31 17.32 -8.42
CA LEU A 10 6.56 17.88 -7.87
C LEU A 10 7.39 18.57 -8.95
N TYR A 11 7.51 17.97 -10.14
CA TYR A 11 8.22 18.59 -11.26
C TYR A 11 7.56 19.89 -11.70
N GLU A 12 6.23 19.93 -11.80
CA GLU A 12 5.52 21.15 -12.17
C GLU A 12 5.70 22.25 -11.11
N ALA A 13 5.64 21.91 -9.83
CA ALA A 13 5.89 22.85 -8.73
C ALA A 13 7.33 23.40 -8.74
N MET A 14 8.34 22.56 -9.00
CA MET A 14 9.73 22.98 -9.13
C MET A 14 9.96 23.86 -10.36
N ASN A 15 9.28 23.57 -11.46
CA ASN A 15 9.33 24.37 -12.68
C ASN A 15 8.69 25.75 -12.47
N ARG A 16 7.53 25.82 -11.79
CA ARG A 16 6.89 27.09 -11.42
C ARG A 16 7.77 27.97 -10.53
N LYS A 17 8.54 27.35 -9.63
CA LYS A 17 9.50 28.06 -8.76
C LYS A 17 10.86 28.34 -9.42
N ASN A 18 11.09 27.92 -10.68
CA ASN A 18 12.36 28.08 -11.40
C ASN A 18 13.57 27.40 -10.71
N ILE A 19 13.30 26.38 -9.88
CA ILE A 19 14.32 25.63 -9.12
C ILE A 19 14.86 24.45 -9.94
N MET A 20 14.15 24.06 -11.01
CA MET A 20 14.53 22.93 -11.84
C MET A 20 15.83 23.22 -12.62
N PRO A 21 16.87 22.38 -12.51
CA PRO A 21 18.09 22.56 -13.30
C PRO A 21 17.81 22.40 -14.79
N LYS A 22 18.35 23.33 -15.60
CA LYS A 22 18.14 23.38 -17.06
C LYS A 22 19.14 22.53 -17.85
N ALA A 23 20.29 22.21 -17.26
CA ALA A 23 21.31 21.38 -17.90
C ALA A 23 20.98 19.88 -17.83
N LYS A 24 21.38 19.12 -18.85
CA LYS A 24 20.98 17.72 -19.08
C LYS A 24 21.27 16.79 -17.89
N TYR A 25 22.49 16.81 -17.38
CA TYR A 25 22.93 15.92 -16.29
C TYR A 25 22.32 16.26 -14.92
N PRO A 26 22.32 17.52 -14.45
CA PRO A 26 21.69 17.84 -13.16
C PRO A 26 20.17 17.68 -13.19
N LYS A 27 19.52 17.88 -14.36
CA LYS A 27 18.10 17.58 -14.54
C LYS A 27 17.81 16.09 -14.33
N LEU A 28 18.57 15.23 -15.00
CA LEU A 28 18.44 13.77 -14.84
C LEU A 28 18.67 13.32 -13.39
N ALA A 29 19.70 13.86 -12.73
CA ALA A 29 19.98 13.53 -11.33
C ALA A 29 18.82 13.94 -10.40
N THR A 30 18.25 15.12 -10.62
CA THR A 30 17.10 15.63 -9.85
C THR A 30 15.87 14.73 -10.06
N GLU A 31 15.61 14.33 -11.30
CA GLU A 31 14.51 13.42 -11.63
C GLU A 31 14.68 12.05 -10.98
N LEU A 32 15.88 11.47 -11.04
CA LEU A 32 16.17 10.19 -10.39
C LEU A 32 15.99 10.27 -8.88
N VAL A 33 16.51 11.30 -8.23
CA VAL A 33 16.39 11.48 -6.77
C VAL A 33 14.92 11.58 -6.36
N ILE A 34 14.13 12.40 -7.07
CA ILE A 34 12.71 12.58 -6.76
C ILE A 34 11.95 11.25 -6.94
N LEU A 35 12.18 10.54 -8.04
CA LEU A 35 11.55 9.24 -8.27
C LEU A 35 11.95 8.21 -7.22
N THR A 36 13.23 8.11 -6.87
CA THR A 36 13.72 7.19 -5.85
C THR A 36 13.09 7.50 -4.49
N LEU A 37 13.02 8.76 -4.08
CA LEU A 37 12.39 9.15 -2.82
C LEU A 37 10.89 8.85 -2.81
N CYS A 38 10.20 9.12 -3.91
CA CYS A 38 8.78 8.78 -4.05
C CYS A 38 8.55 7.28 -3.90
N LEU A 39 9.31 6.45 -4.62
CA LEU A 39 9.20 5.00 -4.54
C LEU A 39 9.58 4.46 -3.15
N TRP A 40 10.65 4.99 -2.57
CA TRP A 40 11.12 4.55 -1.27
C TRP A 40 10.13 4.86 -0.15
N GLY A 41 9.40 5.98 -0.20
CA GLY A 41 8.31 6.26 0.74
C GLY A 41 7.02 5.50 0.41
N ALA A 42 6.71 5.34 -0.87
CA ALA A 42 5.49 4.70 -1.34
C ALA A 42 5.43 3.21 -1.02
N MET A 43 6.53 2.50 -1.26
CA MET A 43 6.60 1.04 -1.11
C MET A 43 6.27 0.57 0.32
N PRO A 44 6.94 1.06 1.39
CA PRO A 44 6.60 0.64 2.75
C PRO A 44 5.18 1.06 3.13
N SER A 45 4.72 2.23 2.67
CA SER A 45 3.34 2.68 2.91
C SER A 45 2.31 1.76 2.26
N ALA A 46 2.58 1.31 1.02
CA ALA A 46 1.73 0.37 0.33
C ALA A 46 1.67 -0.96 1.08
N VAL A 47 2.82 -1.50 1.49
CA VAL A 47 2.90 -2.75 2.27
C VAL A 47 2.16 -2.63 3.60
N ALA A 48 2.30 -1.51 4.31
CA ALA A 48 1.61 -1.27 5.58
C ALA A 48 0.08 -1.17 5.41
N LEU A 49 -0.40 -0.65 4.29
CA LEU A 49 -1.82 -0.56 3.99
C LEU A 49 -2.46 -1.89 3.59
N PHE A 50 -1.67 -2.92 3.25
CA PHE A 50 -2.22 -4.24 2.98
C PHE A 50 -2.43 -5.02 4.29
N PRO A 51 -3.69 -5.26 4.70
CA PRO A 51 -3.95 -6.01 5.93
C PRO A 51 -3.49 -7.45 5.76
N GLN A 52 -2.56 -7.87 6.62
CA GLN A 52 -2.01 -9.24 6.62
C GLN A 52 -3.05 -10.28 7.04
N MET A 53 -4.05 -9.88 7.83
CA MET A 53 -5.15 -10.76 8.25
C MET A 53 -6.41 -10.45 7.44
N GLY A 54 -7.02 -11.50 6.89
CA GLY A 54 -8.34 -11.46 6.30
C GLY A 54 -9.41 -11.94 7.27
N THR A 55 -10.62 -11.43 7.08
CA THR A 55 -11.82 -11.93 7.75
C THR A 55 -12.66 -12.66 6.72
N ILE A 56 -13.11 -13.86 7.04
CA ILE A 56 -14.01 -14.67 6.21
C ILE A 56 -15.26 -15.05 7.02
N SER A 57 -16.44 -15.08 6.37
CA SER A 57 -17.67 -15.55 7.02
C SER A 57 -17.64 -17.06 7.22
N ALA A 58 -18.27 -17.52 8.31
CA ALA A 58 -18.48 -18.93 8.58
C ALA A 58 -19.17 -19.68 7.41
N ASP A 59 -20.01 -19.02 6.63
CA ASP A 59 -20.69 -19.66 5.49
C ASP A 59 -19.74 -20.01 4.33
N ASN A 60 -18.61 -19.30 4.24
CA ASN A 60 -17.63 -19.46 3.16
C ASN A 60 -16.41 -20.31 3.56
N VAL A 61 -16.32 -20.76 4.81
CA VAL A 61 -15.29 -21.71 5.26
C VAL A 61 -15.77 -23.15 5.07
N GLU A 62 -14.85 -24.11 5.14
CA GLU A 62 -15.13 -25.54 5.02
C GLU A 62 -16.12 -26.01 6.09
N GLU A 63 -16.92 -27.04 5.79
CA GLU A 63 -18.01 -27.52 6.66
C GLU A 63 -17.54 -27.88 8.07
N GLU A 64 -16.29 -28.33 8.23
CA GLU A 64 -15.69 -28.67 9.52
C GLU A 64 -15.60 -27.48 10.50
N PHE A 65 -15.50 -26.25 9.97
CA PHE A 65 -15.36 -25.05 10.78
C PHE A 65 -16.69 -24.34 11.05
N ARG A 66 -17.75 -24.65 10.30
CA ARG A 66 -19.05 -23.96 10.41
C ARG A 66 -19.79 -24.20 11.71
N SER A 67 -19.55 -25.34 12.36
CA SER A 67 -20.22 -25.74 13.60
C SER A 67 -19.41 -25.41 14.87
N ARG A 68 -18.34 -24.60 14.75
CA ARG A 68 -17.47 -24.27 15.89
C ARG A 68 -18.11 -23.20 16.77
N VAL A 69 -17.98 -23.39 18.08
CA VAL A 69 -18.46 -22.49 19.11
C VAL A 69 -17.29 -21.88 19.89
N ASP A 70 -17.48 -20.68 20.39
CA ASP A 70 -16.51 -20.00 21.24
C ASP A 70 -16.52 -20.57 22.68
N CYS A 71 -15.65 -20.02 23.54
CA CYS A 71 -15.55 -20.40 24.95
C CYS A 71 -16.82 -20.10 25.78
N HIS A 72 -17.78 -19.37 25.23
CA HIS A 72 -19.07 -19.02 25.83
C HIS A 72 -20.23 -19.81 25.21
N GLY A 73 -19.96 -20.73 24.28
CA GLY A 73 -20.96 -21.56 23.61
C GLY A 73 -21.70 -20.86 22.46
N GLN A 74 -21.24 -19.69 22.00
CA GLN A 74 -21.83 -18.97 20.87
C GLN A 74 -21.21 -19.42 19.54
N PRO A 75 -22.00 -19.51 18.45
CA PRO A 75 -21.48 -19.92 17.14
C PRO A 75 -20.54 -18.87 16.55
N ILE A 76 -19.38 -19.31 16.07
CA ILE A 76 -18.37 -18.43 15.47
C ILE A 76 -18.85 -18.00 14.08
N ARG A 77 -19.08 -16.69 13.89
CA ARG A 77 -19.58 -16.12 12.62
C ARG A 77 -18.48 -15.69 11.66
N HIS A 78 -17.30 -15.37 12.19
CA HIS A 78 -16.18 -14.85 11.41
C HIS A 78 -14.88 -15.51 11.82
N PHE A 79 -14.10 -15.92 10.84
CA PHE A 79 -12.76 -16.48 11.03
C PHE A 79 -11.73 -15.49 10.53
N LEU A 80 -10.62 -15.41 11.27
CA LEU A 80 -9.44 -14.66 10.87
C LEU A 80 -8.43 -15.63 10.28
N TYR A 81 -7.86 -15.27 9.14
CA TYR A 81 -6.80 -16.05 8.50
C TYR A 81 -5.68 -15.14 8.02
N ASN A 82 -4.47 -15.68 8.01
CA ASN A 82 -3.32 -14.98 7.45
C ASN A 82 -3.38 -15.06 5.92
N LYS A 83 -3.32 -13.91 5.23
CA LYS A 83 -3.35 -13.85 3.77
C LYS A 83 -2.04 -14.25 3.10
N GLY A 84 -0.98 -14.47 3.87
CA GLY A 84 0.35 -14.80 3.37
C GLY A 84 1.01 -13.56 2.78
N ILE A 85 2.09 -13.12 3.42
CA ILE A 85 3.12 -12.32 2.77
C ILE A 85 4.32 -13.22 2.48
#